data_AF-A0A5R9GC95-F1
#
_entry.id   AF-A0A5R9GC95-F1
#
_cell.length_a   1.000
_cell.length_b   1.000
_cell.length_c   1.000
_cell.angle_alpha   90.00
_cell.angle_beta   90.00
_cell.angle_gamma   90.00
#
_symmetry.space_group_name_H-M   'P 1'
#
loop_
_entity.id
_entity.type
_entity.pdbx_description
1 polymer ?
#
loop_
_entity_poly.entity_id
_entity_poly.type
_entity_poly.pdbx_seq_one_letter_code
_entity_poly.pdbx_strand_id
1 'polypeptide(L)' 'MQMADFEVDSNVNEDRNREKQLDDSFDAWYENIGDQVKRKFDLTNVPQANVFDSAVHLDEDPS' A
#
# COMPACT_ATOMS: atom_id res chain seq x y z
N MET A 1 -45.04 0.19 23.80
CA MET A 1 -44.28 -0.45 22.71
C MET A 1 -43.10 0.45 22.43
N GLN A 2 -41.96 0.20 23.08
CA GLN A 2 -40.72 0.92 22.83
C GLN A 2 -40.03 0.20 21.67
N MET A 3 -39.75 0.94 20.60
CA MET A 3 -38.83 0.51 19.55
C MET A 3 -37.45 0.53 20.21
N ALA A 4 -37.01 -0.62 20.70
CA ALA A 4 -35.61 -0.82 20.99
C ALA A 4 -34.92 -0.75 19.63
N ASP A 5 -34.28 0.38 19.33
CA ASP A 5 -33.18 0.41 18.37
C ASP A 5 -32.32 -0.79 18.73
N PHE A 6 -32.13 -1.70 17.77
CA PHE A 6 -31.33 -2.90 17.95
C PHE A 6 -29.88 -2.45 18.12
N GLU A 7 -29.52 -2.02 19.33
CA GLU A 7 -28.16 -1.80 19.76
C GLU A 7 -27.47 -3.15 19.64
N VAL A 8 -26.80 -3.36 18.51
CA VAL A 8 -25.77 -4.37 18.41
C VAL A 8 -24.71 -3.92 19.41
N ASP A 9 -24.61 -4.64 20.53
CA ASP A 9 -23.59 -4.43 21.55
C ASP A 9 -22.26 -4.20 20.82
N SER A 10 -21.81 -2.94 20.78
CA SER A 10 -20.61 -2.52 20.03
C SER A 10 -19.31 -2.95 20.74
N ASN A 11 -19.42 -3.90 21.67
CA ASN A 11 -18.31 -4.60 22.24
C ASN A 11 -17.75 -5.59 21.21
N VAL A 12 -16.69 -5.14 20.54
CA VAL A 12 -16.00 -5.86 19.49
C VAL A 12 -15.50 -7.24 19.97
N ASN A 13 -15.21 -7.39 21.26
CA ASN A 13 -14.69 -8.63 21.85
C ASN A 13 -15.78 -9.70 22.12
N GLU A 14 -17.06 -9.36 22.03
CA GLU A 14 -18.17 -10.28 22.33
C GLU A 14 -18.82 -10.90 21.08
N ASP A 15 -18.62 -10.30 19.90
CA ASP A 15 -19.10 -10.86 18.62
C ASP A 15 -17.95 -11.51 17.83
N ARG A 16 -17.84 -12.83 17.96
CA ARG A 16 -16.82 -13.65 17.27
C ARG A 16 -16.87 -13.54 15.74
N ASN A 17 -18.03 -13.30 15.14
CA ASN A 17 -18.14 -13.14 13.69
C ASN A 17 -17.63 -11.77 13.23
N ARG A 18 -17.73 -10.76 14.10
CA ARG A 18 -17.21 -9.42 13.83
C ARG A 18 -15.70 -9.35 14.03
N GLU A 19 -15.14 -10.02 15.04
CA GLU A 19 -13.69 -10.08 15.26
C GLU A 19 -12.98 -10.68 14.05
N LYS A 20 -13.48 -11.79 13.51
CA LYS A 20 -12.91 -12.41 12.31
C LYS A 20 -12.93 -11.48 11.10
N GLN A 21 -14.02 -10.71 10.91
CA GLN A 21 -14.09 -9.75 9.81
C GLN A 21 -13.07 -8.61 9.98
N LEU A 22 -12.77 -8.24 11.22
CA LEU A 22 -11.73 -7.24 11.50
C LEU A 22 -10.35 -7.81 11.21
N ASP A 23 -10.03 -9.01 11.68
CA ASP A 23 -8.78 -9.69 11.36
C ASP A 23 -8.56 -9.80 9.84
N ASP A 24 -9.56 -10.33 9.12
CA ASP A 24 -9.51 -10.46 7.66
C ASP A 24 -9.30 -9.09 6.98
N SER A 25 -9.90 -8.02 7.52
CA SER A 25 -9.75 -6.66 6.99
C SER A 25 -8.37 -6.05 7.29
N PHE A 26 -7.78 -6.35 8.45
CA PHE A 26 -6.45 -5.89 8.84
C PHE A 26 -5.38 -6.55 7.98
N ASP A 27 -5.50 -7.87 7.76
CA ASP A 27 -4.58 -8.62 6.90
C ASP A 27 -4.62 -8.08 5.45
N ALA A 28 -5.82 -7.90 4.89
CA ALA A 28 -5.97 -7.36 3.54
C ALA A 28 -5.41 -5.93 3.41
N TRP A 29 -5.59 -5.09 4.44
CA TRP A 29 -5.02 -3.75 4.46
C TRP A 29 -3.50 -3.77 4.50
N TYR A 30 -2.91 -4.65 5.31
CA TYR A 30 -1.46 -4.78 5.44
C TYR A 30 -0.81 -5.24 4.13
N GLU A 31 -1.37 -6.26 3.47
CA GLU A 31 -0.88 -6.73 2.16
C GLU A 31 -0.93 -5.62 1.10
N ASN A 32 -2.04 -4.87 1.05
CA ASN A 32 -2.19 -3.76 0.11
C ASN A 32 -1.15 -2.64 0.31
N ILE A 33 -0.77 -2.35 1.56
CA ILE A 33 0.32 -1.39 1.83
C ILE A 33 1.64 -1.90 1.27
N GLY A 34 1.96 -3.18 1.49
CA GLY A 34 3.18 -3.79 0.95
C GLY A 34 3.27 -3.64 -0.57
N ASP A 35 2.18 -3.90 -1.27
CA ASP A 35 2.12 -3.76 -2.73
C ASP A 35 2.25 -2.31 -3.20
N GLN A 36 1.64 -1.36 -2.48
CA GLN A 36 1.79 0.06 -2.79
C GLN A 36 3.23 0.55 -2.62
N VAL A 37 3.92 0.09 -1.57
CA VAL A 37 5.33 0.43 -1.33
C VAL A 37 6.21 -0.13 -2.45
N LYS A 38 6.04 -1.39 -2.83
CA LYS A 38 6.80 -2.02 -3.93
C LYS A 38 6.59 -1.27 -5.25
N ARG A 39 5.33 -1.02 -5.64
CA ARG A 39 5.02 -0.27 -6.87
C ARG A 39 5.63 1.12 -6.88
N LYS A 40 5.60 1.83 -5.74
CA LYS A 40 6.23 3.15 -5.65
C LYS A 40 7.74 3.06 -5.77
N PHE A 41 8.37 2.09 -5.09
CA PHE A 41 9.80 1.87 -5.18
C PHE A 41 10.22 1.62 -6.64
N ASP A 42 9.53 0.73 -7.35
CA ASP A 42 9.81 0.42 -8.76
C ASP A 42 9.69 1.65 -9.68
N LEU A 43 8.73 2.56 -9.41
CA LEU A 43 8.57 3.80 -10.17
C LEU A 43 9.64 4.85 -9.85
N THR A 44 10.08 4.92 -8.60
CA THR A 44 11.05 5.94 -8.14
C THR A 44 12.50 5.50 -8.24
N ASN A 45 12.75 4.21 -8.45
CA ASN A 45 14.08 3.65 -8.61
C ASN A 45 14.60 3.93 -10.03
N VAL A 46 14.87 5.20 -10.29
CA VAL A 46 15.48 5.68 -11.53
C VAL A 46 17.00 5.69 -11.39
N PRO A 47 17.76 5.40 -12.46
CA PRO A 47 19.21 5.54 -12.45
C PRO A 47 19.62 6.95 -12.02
N GLN A 48 20.67 7.03 -11.20
CA GLN A 48 21.21 8.32 -10.74
C GLN A 48 21.80 9.15 -11.88
N ALA A 49 22.31 8.49 -12.92
CA ALA A 49 22.82 9.14 -14.12
C ALA A 49 21.66 9.72 -14.93
N ASN A 50 21.72 11.02 -15.22
CA ASN A 50 20.79 11.65 -16.13
C ASN A 50 21.12 11.26 -17.59
N VAL A 51 20.12 11.30 -18.46
CA VAL A 51 20.29 11.10 -19.92
C VAL A 51 21.32 12.09 -20.48
N PHE A 52 21.33 13.32 -19.96
CA PHE A 52 22.30 14.33 -20.36
C PHE A 52 23.73 14.00 -19.93
N ASP A 53 23.93 13.40 -18.75
CA ASP A 53 25.26 12.99 -18.28
C ASP A 53 25.81 11.82 -19.10
N SER A 54 24.92 10.94 -19.58
CA SER A 54 25.29 9.80 -20.43
C SER A 54 25.68 10.21 -21.85
N ALA A 55 25.15 11.35 -22.33
CA ALA A 55 25.40 11.86 -23.68
C ALA A 55 26.74 12.59 -23.82
N VAL A 56 27.35 13.06 -22.72
CA VAL A 56 28.65 13.77 -22.74
C VAL A 56 29.77 12.90 -23.35
N HIS A 57 29.66 11.58 -23.25
CA HIS A 57 30.65 10.64 -23.77
C HIS A 57 30.36 10.13 -25.19
N LEU A 58 29.27 10.61 -25.84
CA LEU A 58 28.89 10.13 -27.18
C LEU A 58 29.49 10.96 -28.32
N ASP A 59 29.83 12.23 -28.07
CA ASP A 59 30.42 13.15 -29.06
C ASP A 59 31.96 13.08 -29.10
N GLU A 60 32.60 12.31 -28.21
CA GLU A 60 34.03 12.01 -28.27
C GLU A 60 34.29 10.90 -29.30
N ASP A 61 34.06 11.21 -30.58
CA ASP A 61 34.50 10.39 -31.69
C ASP A 61 36.05 10.46 -31.76
N PRO A 62 36.79 9.35 -31.57
CA PRO A 62 38.24 9.38 -31.58
C PRO A 62 38.74 9.59 -33.01
N SER A 63 39.30 10.78 -33.28
CA SER A 63 40.03 11.10 -34.51
C SER A 63 41.33 10.30 -34.65
#